data_AF-A0A6L3IIS2-F1
#
_entry.id   AF-A0A6L3IIS2-F1
#
_cell.length_a   1.000
_cell.length_b   1.000
_cell.length_c   1.000
_cell.angle_alpha   90.00
_cell.angle_beta   90.00
_cell.angle_gamma   90.00
#
_symmetry.space_group_name_H-M   'P 1'
#
loop_
_entity.id
_entity.type
_entity.pdbx_description
1 polymer ?
#
loop_
_entity_poly.entity_id
_entity_poly.type
_entity_poly.pdbx_seq_one_letter_code
_entity_poly.pdbx_strand_id
1 'polypeptide(L)'
;MQILFRRRNHKEEHFERLFAEMYPRLVRFATTLMSNTEEAKDIVSETMEQAWKEFDQLKENTRSAWLYATVRNGCLNRLKHLNVEQQHIDRLIEA
;
A
#
# COMPACT_ATOMS: atom_id res chain seq x y z
N MET A 1 29.38 -18.19 -20.55
CA MET A 1 28.08 -17.78 -19.96
C MET A 1 28.21 -16.36 -19.48
N GLN A 2 27.65 -15.42 -20.23
CA GLN A 2 27.76 -13.98 -19.99
C GLN A 2 26.67 -13.60 -18.97
N ILE A 3 27.05 -13.40 -17.71
CA ILE A 3 26.16 -12.89 -16.69
C ILE A 3 25.89 -11.42 -17.06
N LEU A 4 24.67 -11.14 -17.52
CA LEU A 4 24.18 -9.80 -17.78
C LEU A 4 24.24 -9.01 -16.47
N PHE A 5 25.26 -8.16 -16.31
CA PHE A 5 25.23 -7.05 -15.37
C PHE A 5 24.11 -6.11 -15.81
N ARG A 6 22.90 -6.35 -15.30
CA ARG A 6 21.80 -5.38 -15.36
C ARG A 6 22.27 -4.19 -14.53
N ARG A 7 22.71 -3.10 -15.17
CA ARG A 7 22.94 -1.82 -14.48
C ARG A 7 21.62 -1.41 -13.87
N ARG A 8 21.44 -1.64 -12.56
CA ARG A 8 20.34 -1.05 -11.80
C ARG A 8 20.45 0.46 -11.88
N ASN A 9 19.33 1.13 -12.09
CA ASN A 9 19.30 2.59 -12.04
C ASN A 9 19.25 3.06 -10.57
N HIS A 10 19.72 4.27 -10.30
CA HIS A 10 19.78 4.82 -8.93
C HIS A 10 18.38 4.85 -8.27
N LYS A 11 17.31 5.09 -9.04
CA LYS A 11 15.93 5.05 -8.56
C LYS A 11 15.53 3.66 -8.02
N GLU A 12 15.87 2.59 -8.72
CA GLU A 12 15.58 1.20 -8.36
C GLU A 12 16.26 0.83 -7.05
N GLU A 13 17.54 1.17 -6.88
CA GLU A 13 18.27 0.88 -5.63
C GLU A 13 17.70 1.62 -4.42
N HIS A 14 17.35 2.90 -4.59
CA HIS A 14 16.76 3.70 -3.51
C HIS A 14 15.36 3.25 -3.16
N PHE A 15 14.54 2.91 -4.16
CA PHE A 15 13.20 2.39 -3.92
C PHE A 15 13.23 0.99 -3.30
N GLU A 16 14.15 0.11 -3.71
CA GLU A 16 14.29 -1.22 -3.11
C GLU A 16 14.58 -1.14 -1.61
N ARG A 17 15.44 -0.19 -1.18
CA ARG A 17 15.70 0.05 0.25
C ARG A 17 14.45 0.55 0.97
N LEU A 18 13.76 1.53 0.39
CA LEU A 18 12.50 2.03 0.93
C LEU A 18 11.47 0.91 1.05
N PHE A 19 11.31 0.09 0.02
CA PHE A 19 10.34 -1.00 -0.02
C PHE A 19 10.65 -2.06 1.04
N ALA A 20 11.91 -2.51 1.13
CA ALA A 20 12.34 -3.50 2.11
C ALA A 20 12.12 -3.03 3.55
N GLU A 21 12.28 -1.74 3.82
CA GLU A 21 12.02 -1.17 5.14
C GLU A 21 10.52 -0.97 5.40
N MET A 22 9.82 -0.34 4.46
CA MET A 22 8.48 0.20 4.71
C MET A 22 7.37 -0.82 4.47
N TYR A 23 7.51 -1.72 3.49
CA TYR A 23 6.46 -2.69 3.17
C TYR A 23 6.00 -3.51 4.39
N PRO A 24 6.88 -4.22 5.12
CA PRO A 24 6.44 -5.00 6.29
C PRO A 24 5.84 -4.13 7.40
N ARG A 25 6.33 -2.91 7.58
CA ARG A 25 5.82 -1.95 8.60
C ARG A 25 4.42 -1.46 8.23
N LEU A 26 4.20 -1.17 6.96
CA LEU A 26 2.91 -0.72 6.43
C LEU A 26 1.89 -1.85 6.40
N VAL A 27 2.28 -3.09 6.06
CA VAL A 27 1.39 -4.25 6.16
C VAL A 27 0.95 -4.44 7.61
N ARG A 28 1.89 -4.43 8.57
CA ARG A 28 1.53 -4.52 10.00
C ARG A 28 0.56 -3.43 10.41
N PHE A 29 0.81 -2.19 10.01
CA PHE A 29 -0.06 -1.05 10.28
C PHE A 29 -1.45 -1.22 9.64
N ALA A 30 -1.52 -1.56 8.35
CA ALA A 30 -2.76 -1.79 7.64
C ALA A 30 -3.57 -2.93 8.27
N THR A 31 -2.93 -4.03 8.69
CA THR A 31 -3.58 -5.14 9.41
C THR A 31 -4.10 -4.73 10.79
N THR A 32 -3.57 -3.68 11.43
CA THR A 32 -4.20 -3.14 12.65
C THR A 32 -5.47 -2.34 12.38
N LEU A 33 -5.62 -1.80 11.17
CA LEU A 33 -6.81 -1.08 10.73
C LEU A 33 -7.85 -2.02 10.09
N MET A 34 -7.36 -3.04 9.40
CA MET A 34 -8.14 -4.00 8.63
C MET A 34 -8.14 -5.35 9.36
N SER A 35 -9.32 -5.91 9.63
CA SER A 35 -9.44 -7.28 10.17
C SER A 35 -9.12 -8.37 9.13
N ASN A 36 -8.60 -8.01 7.95
CA ASN A 36 -8.22 -8.90 6.86
C ASN A 36 -6.78 -8.61 6.40
N THR A 37 -5.90 -9.59 6.57
CA THR A 37 -4.47 -9.45 6.25
C THR A 37 -4.20 -9.43 4.74
N GLU A 38 -4.98 -10.15 3.94
CA GLU A 38 -4.79 -10.16 2.48
C GLU A 38 -5.19 -8.81 1.89
N GLU A 39 -6.36 -8.27 2.27
CA GLU A 39 -6.74 -6.91 1.83
C GLU A 39 -5.75 -5.84 2.30
N ALA A 40 -5.18 -6.00 3.50
CA ALA A 40 -4.14 -5.10 3.98
C ALA A 40 -2.88 -5.13 3.08
N LYS A 41 -2.46 -6.32 2.62
CA LYS A 41 -1.32 -6.46 1.69
C LYS A 41 -1.63 -5.84 0.33
N ASP A 42 -2.85 -6.01 -0.18
CA ASP A 42 -3.27 -5.44 -1.46
C ASP A 42 -3.19 -3.91 -1.42
N ILE A 43 -3.77 -3.28 -0.40
CA ILE A 43 -3.72 -1.82 -0.19
C ILE A 43 -2.28 -1.30 -0.11
N VAL A 44 -1.42 -2.00 0.62
CA VAL A 44 0.00 -1.60 0.75
C VAL A 44 0.73 -1.78 -0.58
N SER A 45 0.42 -2.80 -1.35
CA SER A 45 1.01 -3.06 -2.66
C SER A 45 0.60 -1.99 -3.67
N GLU A 46 -0.67 -1.60 -3.71
CA GLU A 46 -1.16 -0.45 -4.49
C GLU A 46 -0.46 0.85 -4.08
N THR A 47 -0.29 1.07 -2.77
CA THR A 47 0.41 2.24 -2.25
C THR A 47 1.88 2.26 -2.69
N MET A 48 2.56 1.11 -2.70
CA MET A 48 3.94 1.02 -3.20
C MET A 48 4.03 1.24 -4.71
N GLU A 49 3.05 0.76 -5.48
CA GLU A 49 3.00 1.04 -6.92
C GLU A 49 2.86 2.55 -7.17
N GLN A 50 2.00 3.23 -6.41
CA GLN A 50 1.87 4.69 -6.50
C GLN A 50 3.16 5.40 -6.07
N ALA A 51 3.80 4.93 -4.99
CA ALA A 51 5.07 5.48 -4.53
C ALA A 51 6.17 5.34 -5.58
N TRP A 52 6.20 4.25 -6.35
CA TRP A 52 7.16 4.05 -7.44
C TRP A 52 6.96 5.06 -8.59
N LYS A 53 5.69 5.28 -8.97
CA LYS A 53 5.32 6.26 -10.01
C LYS A 53 5.74 7.68 -9.62
N GLU A 54 5.56 8.04 -8.35
CA GLU A 54 5.83 9.40 -7.83
C GLU A 54 7.22 9.56 -7.19
N PHE A 55 8.04 8.51 -7.18
CA PHE A 55 9.26 8.45 -6.35
C PHE A 55 10.22 9.62 -6.51
N ASP A 56 10.39 10.10 -7.75
CA ASP A 56 11.31 11.20 -8.08
C ASP A 56 10.78 12.56 -7.61
N GLN A 57 9.47 12.68 -7.38
CA GLN A 57 8.80 13.90 -6.91
C GLN A 57 8.65 13.89 -5.37
N LEU A 58 8.58 12.71 -4.76
CA LEU A 58 8.46 12.57 -3.32
C LEU A 58 9.78 12.95 -2.62
N LYS A 59 9.73 14.01 -1.81
CA LYS A 59 10.86 14.42 -0.97
C LYS A 59 11.17 13.33 0.05
N GLU A 60 12.44 12.93 0.12
CA GLU A 60 12.92 11.82 0.95
C GLU A 60 12.47 11.91 2.42
N ASN A 61 12.54 13.09 3.02
CA ASN A 61 12.13 13.34 4.40
C ASN A 61 10.61 13.23 4.65
N THR A 62 9.79 13.17 3.61
CA THR A 62 8.32 13.07 3.70
C THR A 62 7.76 11.73 3.22
N ARG A 63 8.59 10.87 2.60
CA ARG A 63 8.15 9.60 2.00
C ARG A 63 7.43 8.70 2.99
N SER A 64 8.00 8.48 4.18
CA SER A 64 7.37 7.62 5.19
C SER A 64 6.02 8.16 5.66
N ALA A 65 5.91 9.47 5.91
CA ALA A 65 4.65 10.09 6.32
C ALA A 65 3.58 9.99 5.22
N TRP A 66 3.97 10.23 3.97
CA TRP A 66 3.10 10.07 2.81
C TRP A 66 2.62 8.62 2.67
N LEU A 67 3.52 7.64 2.78
CA LEU A 67 3.17 6.20 2.71
C LEU A 67 2.14 5.81 3.78
N TYR A 68 2.36 6.21 5.04
CA TYR A 68 1.40 5.94 6.12
C TYR A 68 0.04 6.59 5.87
N ALA A 69 0.03 7.84 5.39
CA ALA A 69 -1.21 8.55 5.07
C ALA A 69 -1.97 7.85 3.93
N THR A 70 -1.28 7.47 2.85
CA THR A 70 -1.87 6.79 1.69
C THR A 70 -2.43 5.42 2.07
N VAL A 71 -1.67 4.61 2.83
CA VAL A 71 -2.17 3.31 3.34
C VAL A 71 -3.39 3.50 4.23
N ARG A 72 -3.35 4.45 5.18
CA ARG A 72 -4.50 4.74 6.05
C ARG A 72 -5.73 5.11 5.23
N ASN A 73 -5.58 5.94 4.21
CA ASN A 73 -6.68 6.35 3.35
C ASN A 73 -7.23 5.18 2.53
N GLY A 74 -6.37 4.30 2.01
CA GLY A 74 -6.75 3.06 1.34
C GLY A 74 -7.59 2.16 2.25
N CYS A 75 -7.13 1.90 3.48
CA CYS A 75 -7.89 1.12 4.47
C CYS A 75 -9.25 1.74 4.78
N LEU A 76 -9.30 3.06 5.02
CA LEU A 76 -10.57 3.74 5.33
C LEU A 76 -11.55 3.70 4.15
N ASN A 77 -11.07 3.82 2.91
CA ASN A 77 -11.91 3.71 1.74
C ASN A 77 -12.46 2.30 1.60
N ARG A 78 -11.63 1.27 1.77
CA ARG A 78 -12.07 -0.13 1.72
C ARG A 78 -13.12 -0.44 2.79
N LEU A 79 -12.90 -0.02 4.03
CA LEU A 79 -13.86 -0.20 5.12
C LEU A 79 -15.22 0.47 4.83
N LYS A 80 -15.20 1.66 4.21
CA LYS A 80 -16.45 2.33 3.78
C LYS A 80 -17.19 1.51 2.72
N HIS A 81 -16.47 0.96 1.74
CA HIS A 81 -17.08 0.11 0.71
C HIS A 81 -17.72 -1.15 1.32
N LEU A 82 -16.99 -1.85 2.20
CA LEU A 82 -17.50 -3.02 2.93
C LEU A 82 -18.77 -2.70 3.72
N ASN A 83 -18.81 -1.54 4.40
CA ASN A 83 -19.99 -1.11 5.15
C ASN A 83 -21.20 -0.87 4.23
N VAL A 84 -21.00 -0.27 3.05
CA VAL A 84 -22.09 -0.06 2.08
C VAL A 84 -22.58 -1.38 1.51
N GLU A 85 -21.67 -2.30 1.17
CA GLU A 85 -22.00 -3.65 0.71
C GLU A 85 -22.83 -4.40 1.77
N GLN A 86 -22.41 -4.35 3.04
CA GLN A 86 -23.14 -4.99 4.14
C GLN A 86 -24.54 -4.41 4.31
N GLN A 87 -24.68 -3.07 4.33
CA GLN A 87 -25.99 -2.42 4.43
C GLN A 87 -26.93 -2.78 3.28
N HIS A 88 -26.40 -3.01 2.07
CA HIS A 88 -27.21 -3.45 0.95
C HIS A 88 -27.70 -4.89 1.14
N ILE A 89 -26.81 -5.79 1.59
CA ILE A 89 -27.15 -7.19 1.89
C ILE A 89 -28.22 -7.27 2.98
N ASP A 90 -28.07 -6.52 4.07
CA ASP A 90 -29.01 -6.53 5.19
C ASP A 90 -30.43 -6.14 4.73
N ARG A 91 -30.54 -5.11 3.88
CA ARG A 91 -31.84 -4.68 3.31
C ARG A 91 -32.49 -5.71 2.41
N LEU A 92 -31.71 -6.55 1.72
CA LEU A 92 -32.24 -7.63 0.89
C LEU A 92 -32.72 -8.81 1.71
N ILE A 93 -32.14 -9.03 2.90
CA ILE A 93 -32.55 -10.09 3.83
C ILE A 93 -33.82 -9.68 4.59
N GLU A 94 -33.96 -8.39 4.91
CA GLU A 94 -35.12 -7.84 5.63
C GLU A 94 -36.39 -7.65 4.75
N ALA A 95 -36.28 -7.79 3.43
CA ALA A 95 -37.37 -7.63 2.46
C ALA A 95 -38.04 -8.95 2.09
#